data_AF-A0A100WXJ5-F1
#
_entry.id   AF-A0A100WXJ5-F1
#
_cell.length_a   1.000
_cell.length_b   1.000
_cell.length_c   1.000
_cell.angle_alpha   90.00
_cell.angle_beta   90.00
_cell.angle_gamma   90.00
#
_symmetry.space_group_name_H-M   'P 1'
#
loop_
_entity.id
_entity.type
_entity.pdbx_description
1 polymer ?
#
loop_
_entity_poly.entity_id
_entity_poly.type
_entity_poly.pdbx_seq_one_letter_code
_entity_poly.pdbx_strand_id
1 'polypeptide(L)'
;MSTETDDDAITDTDRLWIALAVAVLAVAAWANRSAVLAAVVPYGLAAPNRTPFHGDPFNPEAVTGWRPAPGWHLTTAGWIAAAVLAVGAVGLVVCVIAAAAWVRWWRRGGVDAVPIVPATAAVAVLGAAAFGVVLVLVSRLWLAGLVAAVVVAAAWPGLSAAARRQRTVMAFAGRADQVLGHGHPAPGRVRARRWRRDDGGPYPAEIDATCGPGWQHAPGELAELSRYAREVGWPGYEWRYDPMRKRVTGTRATP
;
A
#
# COMPACT_ATOMS: atom_id res chain seq x y z
N MET A 1 -37.67 14.14 13.61
CA MET A 1 -36.59 13.48 14.37
C MET A 1 -35.45 13.25 13.39
N SER A 2 -34.59 14.25 13.29
CA SER A 2 -33.43 14.31 12.39
C SER A 2 -32.32 13.46 12.97
N THR A 3 -32.09 12.28 12.40
CA THR A 3 -30.88 11.50 12.64
C THR A 3 -29.75 12.21 11.91
N GLU A 4 -29.05 13.05 12.66
CA GLU A 4 -27.73 13.58 12.36
C GLU A 4 -26.83 12.40 11.97
N THR A 5 -26.54 12.30 10.68
CA THR A 5 -25.53 11.41 10.12
C THR A 5 -24.20 11.84 10.68
N ASP A 6 -23.73 11.12 11.70
CA ASP A 6 -22.37 11.20 12.23
C ASP A 6 -21.42 10.83 11.09
N ASP A 7 -20.93 11.88 10.44
CA ASP A 7 -20.10 11.85 9.26
C ASP A 7 -18.73 11.30 9.67
N ASP A 8 -18.46 10.06 9.26
CA ASP A 8 -17.27 9.22 9.50
C ASP A 8 -15.98 9.76 8.81
N ALA A 9 -15.76 11.07 8.89
CA ALA A 9 -14.46 11.68 8.73
C ALA A 9 -13.56 11.22 9.88
N ILE A 10 -12.26 11.10 9.62
CA ILE A 10 -11.23 10.94 10.68
C ILE A 10 -11.59 11.92 11.80
N THR A 11 -11.82 11.42 13.03
CA THR A 11 -12.21 12.29 14.14
C THR A 11 -11.18 13.41 14.27
N ASP A 12 -11.59 14.63 14.59
CA ASP A 12 -10.64 15.74 14.71
C ASP A 12 -9.52 15.42 15.73
N THR A 13 -9.82 14.58 16.72
CA THR A 13 -8.86 13.99 17.65
C THR A 13 -7.79 13.13 16.95
N ASP A 14 -8.16 12.23 16.05
CA ASP A 14 -7.21 11.40 15.30
C ASP A 14 -6.35 12.24 14.34
N ARG A 15 -6.95 13.25 13.68
CA ARG A 15 -6.20 14.22 12.85
C ARG A 15 -5.18 14.99 13.68
N LEU A 16 -5.56 15.39 14.89
CA LEU A 16 -4.73 16.16 15.80
C LEU A 16 -3.55 15.33 16.31
N TRP A 17 -3.76 14.06 16.67
CA TRP A 17 -2.66 13.17 17.05
C TRP A 17 -1.71 12.85 15.89
N ILE A 18 -2.23 12.64 14.67
CA ILE A 18 -1.39 12.45 13.48
C ILE A 18 -0.58 13.71 13.18
N ALA A 19 -1.23 14.89 13.21
CA ALA A 19 -0.55 16.17 13.00
C ALA A 19 0.51 16.44 14.06
N LEU A 20 0.23 16.13 15.33
CA LEU A 20 1.18 16.26 16.43
C LEU A 20 2.38 15.32 16.25
N ALA A 21 2.15 14.06 15.89
CA ALA A 21 3.23 13.10 15.64
C ALA A 21 4.12 13.54 14.46
N VAL A 22 3.52 14.04 13.38
CA VAL A 22 4.25 14.60 12.23
C VAL A 22 5.04 15.84 12.64
N ALA A 23 4.45 16.74 13.44
CA ALA A 23 5.12 17.94 13.92
C ALA A 23 6.31 17.60 14.82
N VAL A 24 6.17 16.64 15.74
CA VAL A 24 7.26 16.17 16.61
C VAL A 24 8.38 15.56 15.79
N LEU A 25 8.07 14.72 14.80
CA LEU A 25 9.08 14.14 13.90
C LEU A 25 9.78 15.21 13.05
N ALA A 26 9.04 16.21 12.56
CA ALA A 26 9.60 17.32 11.79
C ALA A 26 10.51 18.20 12.66
N VAL A 27 10.13 18.48 13.91
CA VAL A 27 10.95 19.23 14.87
C VAL A 27 12.20 18.42 15.25
N ALA A 28 12.08 17.12 15.49
CA ALA A 28 13.22 16.25 15.79
C ALA A 28 14.19 16.17 14.59
N ALA A 29 13.68 16.08 13.36
CA ALA A 29 14.49 16.10 12.15
C ALA A 29 15.17 17.46 11.94
N TRP A 30 14.47 18.57 12.22
CA TRP A 30 15.01 19.93 12.12
C TRP A 30 16.06 20.22 13.20
N ALA A 31 15.85 19.74 14.43
CA ALA A 31 16.79 19.87 15.54
C ALA A 31 18.07 19.09 15.27
N ASN A 32 17.97 17.91 14.65
CA ASN A 32 19.11 17.06 14.29
C ASN A 32 19.65 17.33 12.88
N ARG A 33 19.19 18.38 12.19
CA ARG A 33 19.49 18.60 10.76
C ARG A 33 20.98 18.64 10.44
N SER A 34 21.81 19.20 11.33
CA SER A 34 23.25 19.27 11.14
C SER A 34 23.92 17.90 11.27
N ALA A 35 23.48 17.08 12.22
CA ALA A 35 23.96 15.71 12.39
C ALA A 35 23.50 14.80 11.24
N VAL A 36 22.24 14.95 10.81
CA VAL A 36 21.68 14.22 9.66
C VAL A 36 22.42 14.60 8.38
N LEU A 37 22.63 15.90 8.12
CA LEU A 37 23.36 16.35 6.95
C LEU A 37 24.82 15.88 7.00
N ALA A 38 25.49 15.94 8.15
CA ALA A 38 26.85 15.41 8.31
C ALA A 38 26.93 13.90 8.05
N ALA A 39 25.94 13.12 8.52
CA ALA A 39 25.89 11.67 8.33
C ALA A 39 25.72 11.27 6.86
N VAL A 40 25.16 12.16 6.03
CA VAL A 40 24.93 11.88 4.60
C VAL A 40 26.04 12.42 3.67
N VAL A 41 27.05 13.11 4.22
CA VAL A 41 28.23 13.59 3.48
C VAL A 41 29.02 12.47 2.81
N PRO A 42 29.28 11.31 3.46
CA PRO A 42 30.02 10.20 2.83
C PRO A 42 29.32 9.63 1.59
N TYR A 43 28.01 9.88 1.47
CA TYR A 43 27.17 9.43 0.37
C TYR A 43 27.04 10.50 -0.74
N GLY A 44 27.74 11.64 -0.62
CA GLY A 44 27.67 12.75 -1.57
C GLY A 44 26.34 13.49 -1.59
N LEU A 45 25.49 13.29 -0.58
CA LEU A 45 24.13 13.88 -0.51
C LEU A 45 24.13 15.24 0.16
N ALA A 46 25.13 15.53 0.97
CA ALA A 46 25.36 16.85 1.55
C ALA A 46 26.80 17.29 1.31
N ALA A 47 26.99 18.61 1.22
CA ALA A 47 28.29 19.24 1.09
C ALA A 47 28.42 20.37 2.13
N PRO A 48 29.64 20.63 2.62
CA PRO A 48 29.86 21.73 3.56
C PRO A 48 29.63 23.06 2.85
N ASN A 49 29.10 24.04 3.57
CA ASN A 49 28.94 25.39 3.05
C ASN A 49 30.31 26.00 2.75
N ARG A 50 30.35 26.81 1.70
CA ARG A 50 31.53 27.59 1.33
C ARG A 50 31.15 29.04 1.13
N THR A 51 31.95 29.94 1.67
CA THR A 51 31.80 31.38 1.45
C THR A 51 32.85 31.86 0.46
N PRO A 52 32.48 32.77 -0.46
CA PRO A 52 33.45 33.39 -1.35
C PRO A 52 34.51 34.14 -0.53
N PHE A 53 35.76 34.03 -0.95
CA PHE A 53 36.88 34.72 -0.34
C PHE A 53 37.45 35.75 -1.32
N HIS A 54 37.45 37.00 -0.88
CA HIS A 54 37.99 38.15 -1.60
C HIS A 54 39.34 38.51 -0.97
N GLY A 55 40.41 37.91 -1.49
CA GLY A 55 41.77 38.06 -0.99
C GLY A 55 42.63 39.02 -1.79
N ASP A 56 42.15 39.52 -2.93
CA ASP A 56 42.87 40.48 -3.77
C ASP A 56 42.57 41.91 -3.30
N PRO A 57 43.54 42.63 -2.71
CA PRO A 57 43.35 44.00 -2.25
C PRO A 57 43.18 45.01 -3.39
N PHE A 58 43.53 44.64 -4.63
CA PHE A 58 43.41 45.51 -5.81
C PHE A 58 42.14 45.23 -6.62
N ASN A 59 41.42 44.15 -6.31
CA ASN A 59 40.12 43.83 -6.91
C ASN A 59 39.17 43.21 -5.87
N PRO A 60 38.53 44.03 -5.03
CA PRO A 60 37.73 43.57 -3.89
C PRO A 60 36.47 42.79 -4.31
N GLU A 61 36.03 42.92 -5.56
CA GLU A 61 34.86 42.20 -6.08
C GLU A 61 35.22 40.81 -6.61
N ALA A 62 36.49 40.54 -6.91
CA ALA A 62 36.91 39.25 -7.44
C ALA A 62 36.94 38.16 -6.37
N VAL A 63 36.22 37.07 -6.61
CA VAL A 63 36.30 35.86 -5.77
C VAL A 63 37.60 35.13 -6.09
N THR A 64 38.57 35.25 -5.18
CA THR A 64 39.90 34.61 -5.30
C THR A 64 39.95 33.18 -4.77
N GLY A 65 38.91 32.74 -4.05
CA GLY A 65 38.82 31.38 -3.53
C GLY A 65 37.55 31.12 -2.73
N TRP A 66 37.46 29.94 -2.14
CA TRP A 66 36.34 29.52 -1.32
C TRP A 66 36.84 29.04 0.04
N ARG A 67 36.28 29.59 1.12
CA ARG A 67 36.61 29.18 2.49
C ARG A 67 35.52 28.28 3.07
N PRO A 68 35.88 27.31 3.92
CA PRO A 68 34.89 26.55 4.69
C PRO A 68 34.02 27.51 5.51
N ALA A 69 32.71 27.32 5.46
CA ALA A 69 31.75 28.06 6.25
C ALA A 69 30.93 27.12 7.14
N PRO A 70 30.39 27.58 8.28
CA PRO A 70 29.57 26.75 9.14
C PRO A 70 28.34 26.20 8.40
N GLY A 71 28.03 24.93 8.65
CA GLY A 71 26.82 24.27 8.16
C GLY A 71 27.02 23.47 6.88
N TRP A 72 25.91 22.86 6.46
CA TRP A 72 25.84 21.91 5.36
C TRP A 72 24.64 22.27 4.48
N HIS A 73 24.72 21.94 3.20
CA HIS A 73 23.59 21.99 2.28
C HIS A 73 23.44 20.66 1.55
N LEU A 74 22.22 20.37 1.07
CA LEU A 74 21.98 19.22 0.20
C LEU A 74 22.54 19.50 -1.19
N THR A 75 23.25 18.53 -1.74
CA THR A 75 23.62 18.53 -3.15
C THR A 75 22.38 18.23 -4.01
N THR A 76 22.46 18.39 -5.32
CA THR A 76 21.39 17.95 -6.24
C THR A 76 21.02 16.47 -6.00
N ALA A 77 22.03 15.63 -5.75
CA ALA A 77 21.83 14.22 -5.41
C ALA A 77 21.09 14.06 -4.07
N GLY A 78 21.41 14.90 -3.07
CA GLY A 78 20.69 14.95 -1.80
C GLY A 78 19.22 15.33 -1.94
N TRP A 79 18.90 16.30 -2.79
CA TRP A 79 17.51 16.68 -3.09
C TRP A 79 16.73 15.55 -3.77
N ILE A 80 17.35 14.84 -4.71
CA ILE A 80 16.74 13.67 -5.35
C ILE A 80 16.45 12.58 -4.31
N ALA A 81 17.42 12.27 -3.44
CA ALA A 81 17.24 11.29 -2.38
C ALA A 81 16.10 11.70 -1.42
N ALA A 82 16.02 12.98 -1.04
CA ALA A 82 14.95 13.51 -0.21
C ALA A 82 13.57 13.36 -0.89
N ALA A 83 13.47 13.66 -2.18
CA ALA A 83 12.23 13.51 -2.95
C ALA A 83 11.76 12.05 -3.01
N VAL A 84 12.67 11.10 -3.28
CA VAL A 84 12.35 9.66 -3.30
C VAL A 84 11.82 9.18 -1.94
N LEU A 85 12.48 9.58 -0.85
CA LEU A 85 12.05 9.22 0.50
C LEU A 85 10.71 9.86 0.87
N ALA A 86 10.48 11.12 0.47
CA ALA A 86 9.21 11.80 0.68
C ALA A 86 8.06 11.09 -0.03
N VAL A 87 8.24 10.68 -1.29
CA VAL A 87 7.25 9.90 -2.04
C VAL A 87 6.98 8.56 -1.37
N GLY A 88 8.02 7.88 -0.88
CA GLY A 88 7.88 6.65 -0.09
C GLY A 88 7.09 6.85 1.20
N ALA A 89 7.34 7.93 1.94
CA ALA A 89 6.64 8.26 3.17
C ALA A 89 5.16 8.58 2.93
N VAL A 90 4.84 9.35 1.88
CA VAL A 90 3.44 9.58 1.45
C VAL A 90 2.78 8.26 1.08
N GLY A 91 3.47 7.39 0.34
CA GLY A 91 2.99 6.05 0.02
C GLY A 91 2.67 5.23 1.28
N LEU A 92 3.53 5.28 2.29
CA LEU A 92 3.33 4.59 3.56
C LEU A 92 2.07 5.09 4.27
N VAL A 93 1.87 6.41 4.35
CA VAL A 93 0.67 7.01 4.94
C VAL A 93 -0.59 6.53 4.23
N VAL A 94 -0.58 6.52 2.89
CA VAL A 94 -1.70 6.00 2.08
C VAL A 94 -1.96 4.51 2.36
N CYS A 95 -0.92 3.69 2.51
CA CYS A 95 -1.06 2.28 2.89
C CYS A 95 -1.68 2.11 4.28
N VAL A 96 -1.27 2.93 5.26
CA VAL A 96 -1.81 2.91 6.63
C VAL A 96 -3.29 3.32 6.63
N ILE A 97 -3.65 4.39 5.92
CA ILE A 97 -5.05 4.83 5.79
C ILE A 97 -5.89 3.75 5.14
N ALA A 98 -5.38 3.10 4.08
CA ALA A 98 -6.07 1.99 3.43
C ALA A 98 -6.25 0.80 4.38
N ALA A 99 -5.24 0.43 5.16
CA ALA A 99 -5.34 -0.62 6.16
C ALA A 99 -6.40 -0.28 7.23
N ALA A 100 -6.45 0.97 7.71
CA ALA A 100 -7.48 1.43 8.64
C ALA A 100 -8.89 1.37 8.02
N ALA A 101 -9.04 1.77 6.74
CA ALA A 101 -10.31 1.63 6.02
C ALA A 101 -10.75 0.17 5.91
N TRP A 102 -9.82 -0.75 5.63
CA TRP A 102 -10.08 -2.18 5.63
C TRP A 102 -10.54 -2.69 7.00
N VAL A 103 -9.85 -2.31 8.08
CA VAL A 103 -10.24 -2.69 9.44
C VAL A 103 -11.64 -2.18 9.78
N ARG A 104 -11.98 -0.94 9.39
CA ARG A 104 -13.31 -0.38 9.60
C ARG A 104 -14.38 -1.12 8.81
N TRP A 105 -14.14 -1.40 7.53
CA TRP A 105 -15.05 -2.18 6.69
C TRP A 105 -15.35 -3.56 7.29
N TRP A 106 -14.32 -4.25 7.80
CA TRP A 106 -14.48 -5.51 8.51
C TRP A 106 -15.34 -5.37 9.76
N ARG A 107 -15.12 -4.33 10.57
CA ARG A 107 -15.91 -4.07 11.78
C ARG A 107 -17.39 -3.79 11.49
N ARG A 108 -17.71 -3.23 10.31
CA ARG A 108 -19.10 -3.00 9.85
C ARG A 108 -19.74 -4.23 9.19
N GLY A 109 -19.07 -5.38 9.26
CA GLY A 109 -19.59 -6.60 8.66
C GLY A 109 -19.52 -6.59 7.14
N GLY A 110 -18.57 -5.87 6.52
CA GLY A 110 -18.10 -6.09 5.15
C GLY A 110 -19.13 -6.21 4.01
N VAL A 111 -20.31 -5.64 4.17
CA VAL A 111 -21.39 -5.65 3.16
C VAL A 111 -21.36 -4.41 2.25
N ASP A 112 -20.65 -3.36 2.67
CA ASP A 112 -20.49 -2.12 1.91
C ASP A 112 -19.41 -2.24 0.82
N ALA A 113 -19.26 -1.18 0.03
CA ALA A 113 -18.24 -1.08 -1.02
C ALA A 113 -16.83 -1.43 -0.50
N VAL A 114 -16.18 -2.40 -1.16
CA VAL A 114 -14.87 -2.91 -0.75
C VAL A 114 -13.79 -1.82 -0.86
N PRO A 115 -13.04 -1.53 0.21
CA PRO A 115 -11.99 -0.52 0.19
C PRO A 115 -10.90 -0.76 -0.86
N ILE A 116 -10.42 0.34 -1.43
CA ILE A 116 -9.39 0.34 -2.48
C ILE A 116 -8.03 -0.06 -1.86
N VAL A 117 -7.40 -1.11 -2.41
CA VAL A 117 -5.99 -1.44 -2.14
C VAL A 117 -5.08 -0.51 -2.97
N PRO A 118 -4.24 0.34 -2.35
CA PRO A 118 -3.42 1.33 -3.06
C PRO A 118 -2.10 0.70 -3.55
N ALA A 119 -2.17 -0.10 -4.61
CA ALA A 119 -1.00 -0.78 -5.16
C ALA A 119 0.14 0.19 -5.54
N THR A 120 -0.23 1.38 -6.01
CA THR A 120 0.72 2.44 -6.39
C THR A 120 1.54 2.93 -5.21
N ALA A 121 0.87 3.16 -4.07
CA ALA A 121 1.49 3.56 -2.82
C ALA A 121 2.41 2.47 -2.26
N ALA A 122 1.97 1.20 -2.31
CA ALA A 122 2.79 0.08 -1.87
C ALA A 122 4.08 -0.05 -2.69
N VAL A 123 3.99 0.14 -4.02
CA VAL A 123 5.16 0.12 -4.91
C VAL A 123 6.10 1.28 -4.62
N ALA A 124 5.58 2.48 -4.33
CA ALA A 124 6.40 3.63 -3.93
C ALA A 124 7.18 3.36 -2.63
N VAL A 125 6.54 2.73 -1.63
CA VAL A 125 7.20 2.33 -0.37
C VAL A 125 8.33 1.34 -0.64
N LEU A 126 8.08 0.30 -1.45
CA LEU A 126 9.10 -0.69 -1.81
C LEU A 126 10.28 -0.06 -2.57
N GLY A 127 10.00 0.83 -3.51
CA GLY A 127 11.03 1.57 -4.25
C GLY A 127 11.90 2.44 -3.33
N ALA A 128 11.29 3.19 -2.42
CA ALA A 128 12.02 4.02 -1.45
C ALA A 128 12.84 3.18 -0.45
N ALA A 129 12.31 2.04 0.01
CA ALA A 129 13.04 1.13 0.88
C ALA A 129 14.27 0.52 0.18
N ALA A 130 14.10 0.04 -1.06
CA ALA A 130 15.20 -0.51 -1.86
C ALA A 130 16.27 0.55 -2.16
N PHE A 131 15.84 1.78 -2.50
CA PHE A 131 16.73 2.92 -2.65
C PHE A 131 17.59 3.14 -1.40
N GLY A 132 16.95 3.21 -0.23
CA GLY A 132 17.64 3.40 1.05
C GLY A 132 18.66 2.31 1.37
N VAL A 133 18.30 1.03 1.18
CA VAL A 133 19.20 -0.11 1.43
C VAL A 133 20.44 -0.05 0.54
N VAL A 134 20.27 0.18 -0.76
CA VAL A 134 21.41 0.22 -1.71
C VAL A 134 22.28 1.45 -1.47
N LEU A 135 21.67 2.59 -1.12
CA LEU A 135 22.38 3.80 -0.77
C LEU A 135 23.29 3.57 0.45
N VAL A 136 22.81 2.88 1.48
CA VAL A 136 23.59 2.52 2.66
C VAL A 136 24.74 1.56 2.32
N LEU A 137 24.49 0.56 1.48
CA LEU A 137 25.46 -0.50 1.17
C LEU A 137 26.55 -0.08 0.17
N VAL A 138 26.22 0.73 -0.83
CA VAL A 138 27.08 0.97 -2.00
C VAL A 138 27.49 2.43 -2.14
N SER A 139 26.84 3.35 -1.41
CA SER A 139 27.05 4.81 -1.44
C SER A 139 27.04 5.45 -2.84
N ARG A 140 26.48 4.74 -3.83
CA ARG A 140 26.36 5.18 -5.23
C ARG A 140 24.90 5.43 -5.59
N LEU A 141 24.56 6.71 -5.75
CA LEU A 141 23.19 7.15 -6.02
C LEU A 141 22.58 6.54 -7.29
N TRP A 142 23.36 6.40 -8.36
CA TRP A 142 22.86 5.86 -9.63
C TRP A 142 22.50 4.37 -9.52
N LEU A 143 23.28 3.59 -8.76
CA LEU A 143 22.95 2.18 -8.47
C LEU A 143 21.69 2.08 -7.61
N ALA A 144 21.56 2.93 -6.59
CA ALA A 144 20.37 2.97 -5.74
C ALA A 144 19.11 3.31 -6.54
N GLY A 145 19.19 4.32 -7.42
CA GLY A 145 18.10 4.70 -8.31
C GLY A 145 17.69 3.58 -9.27
N LEU A 146 18.67 2.89 -9.87
CA LEU A 146 18.41 1.77 -10.78
C LEU A 146 17.72 0.62 -10.05
N VAL A 147 18.22 0.21 -8.88
CA VAL A 147 17.60 -0.88 -8.10
C VAL A 147 16.18 -0.51 -7.68
N ALA A 148 15.94 0.73 -7.23
CA ALA A 148 14.60 1.19 -6.90
C ALA A 148 13.66 1.12 -8.11
N ALA A 149 14.10 1.56 -9.29
CA ALA A 149 13.32 1.47 -10.52
C ALA A 149 13.02 0.02 -10.92
N VAL A 150 14.00 -0.89 -10.79
CA VAL A 150 13.83 -2.32 -11.06
C VAL A 150 12.82 -2.94 -10.09
N VAL A 151 12.90 -2.62 -8.79
CA VAL A 151 11.94 -3.08 -7.78
C VAL A 151 10.53 -2.58 -8.10
N VAL A 152 10.39 -1.30 -8.46
CA VAL A 152 9.12 -0.71 -8.86
C VAL A 152 8.53 -1.41 -10.08
N ALA A 153 9.34 -1.56 -11.14
CA ALA A 153 8.92 -2.19 -12.39
C ALA A 153 8.55 -3.67 -12.19
N ALA A 154 9.31 -4.40 -11.37
CA ALA A 154 9.06 -5.81 -11.08
C ALA A 154 7.83 -6.02 -10.19
N ALA A 155 7.62 -5.19 -9.17
CA ALA A 155 6.53 -5.37 -8.21
C ALA A 155 5.17 -4.88 -8.72
N TRP A 156 5.15 -3.86 -9.59
CA TRP A 156 3.92 -3.19 -10.00
C TRP A 156 2.85 -4.11 -10.61
N PRO A 157 3.16 -4.96 -11.62
CA PRO A 157 2.15 -5.81 -12.24
C PRO A 157 1.58 -6.83 -11.25
N GLY A 158 2.44 -7.42 -10.42
CA GLY A 158 2.08 -8.42 -9.41
C GLY A 158 1.17 -7.85 -8.34
N LEU A 159 1.54 -6.71 -7.74
CA LEU A 159 0.74 -6.04 -6.71
C LEU A 159 -0.60 -5.55 -7.27
N SER A 160 -0.60 -4.99 -8.48
CA SER A 160 -1.85 -4.54 -9.13
C SER A 160 -2.79 -5.70 -9.43
N ALA A 161 -2.26 -6.83 -9.90
CA ALA A 161 -3.05 -8.04 -10.14
C ALA A 161 -3.58 -8.64 -8.83
N ALA A 162 -2.75 -8.75 -7.79
CA ALA A 162 -3.15 -9.24 -6.49
C ALA A 162 -4.23 -8.36 -5.84
N ALA A 163 -4.06 -7.03 -5.89
CA ALA A 163 -5.02 -6.05 -5.40
C ALA A 163 -6.39 -6.20 -6.07
N ARG A 164 -6.41 -6.36 -7.41
CA ARG A 164 -7.65 -6.60 -8.16
C ARG A 164 -8.33 -7.92 -7.76
N ARG A 165 -7.55 -9.00 -7.71
CA ARG A 165 -8.04 -10.34 -7.31
C ARG A 165 -8.61 -10.33 -5.90
N GLN A 166 -7.94 -9.68 -4.96
CA GLN A 166 -8.40 -9.60 -3.58
C GLN A 166 -9.73 -8.82 -3.48
N ARG A 167 -9.88 -7.72 -4.22
CA ARG A 167 -11.15 -6.97 -4.23
C ARG A 167 -12.30 -7.78 -4.81
N THR A 168 -12.10 -8.48 -5.92
CA THR A 168 -13.17 -9.31 -6.50
C THR A 168 -13.57 -10.46 -5.59
N VAL A 169 -12.60 -11.09 -4.91
CA VAL A 169 -12.88 -12.11 -3.88
C VAL A 169 -13.69 -11.55 -2.73
N MET A 170 -13.37 -10.35 -2.25
CA MET A 170 -14.07 -9.76 -1.12
C MET A 170 -15.47 -9.27 -1.51
N ALA A 171 -15.65 -8.77 -2.74
CA ALA A 171 -16.96 -8.44 -3.27
C ALA A 171 -17.85 -9.69 -3.39
N PHE A 172 -17.28 -10.82 -3.82
CA PHE A 172 -17.98 -12.10 -3.80
C PHE A 172 -18.27 -12.56 -2.35
N ALA A 173 -17.28 -12.52 -1.46
CA ALA A 173 -17.40 -12.98 -0.07
C ALA A 173 -18.45 -12.18 0.72
N GLY A 174 -18.54 -10.87 0.53
CA GLY A 174 -19.54 -10.03 1.19
C GLY A 174 -20.98 -10.46 0.88
N ARG A 175 -21.25 -10.93 -0.34
CA ARG A 175 -22.56 -11.48 -0.74
C ARG A 175 -22.71 -12.94 -0.33
N ALA A 176 -21.67 -13.75 -0.56
CA ALA A 176 -21.69 -15.17 -0.27
C ALA A 176 -21.90 -15.48 1.22
N ASP A 177 -21.37 -14.67 2.15
CA ASP A 177 -21.48 -14.93 3.59
C ASP A 177 -22.92 -14.86 4.13
N GLN A 178 -23.85 -14.20 3.41
CA GLN A 178 -25.28 -14.25 3.73
C GLN A 178 -25.86 -15.65 3.46
N VAL A 179 -25.51 -16.23 2.31
CA VAL A 179 -25.99 -17.54 1.87
C VAL A 179 -25.25 -18.67 2.58
N LEU A 180 -23.96 -18.47 2.91
CA LEU A 180 -23.15 -19.43 3.66
C LEU A 180 -23.58 -19.57 5.13
N GLY A 181 -24.61 -18.85 5.59
CA GLY A 181 -25.18 -19.02 6.92
C GLY A 181 -24.36 -18.43 8.07
N HIS A 182 -23.45 -17.49 7.78
CA HIS A 182 -22.69 -16.77 8.81
C HIS A 182 -23.33 -15.43 9.18
N GLY A 183 -24.10 -14.83 8.27
CA GLY A 183 -24.79 -13.55 8.48
C GLY A 183 -23.89 -12.30 8.39
N HIS A 184 -22.56 -12.46 8.41
CA HIS A 184 -21.59 -11.37 8.24
C HIS A 184 -20.27 -11.93 7.69
N PRO A 185 -19.59 -11.28 6.73
CA PRO A 185 -18.28 -11.66 6.23
C PRO A 185 -17.22 -11.76 7.34
N ALA A 186 -16.34 -12.76 7.26
CA ALA A 186 -15.10 -12.80 8.05
C ALA A 186 -13.85 -13.18 7.22
N PRO A 187 -12.64 -12.75 7.65
CA PRO A 187 -11.42 -12.95 6.88
C PRO A 187 -11.13 -14.43 6.67
N GLY A 188 -10.79 -14.80 5.44
CA GLY A 188 -10.32 -16.14 5.11
C GLY A 188 -11.38 -17.25 5.09
N ARG A 189 -12.67 -16.91 5.27
CA ARG A 189 -13.80 -17.85 5.12
C ARG A 189 -13.99 -18.27 3.68
N VAL A 190 -13.92 -17.31 2.76
CA VAL A 190 -13.87 -17.55 1.32
C VAL A 190 -12.43 -17.40 0.84
N ARG A 191 -11.94 -18.40 0.10
CA ARG A 191 -10.60 -18.43 -0.48
C ARG A 191 -10.71 -18.77 -1.95
N ALA A 192 -10.17 -17.90 -2.78
CA ALA A 192 -10.08 -18.11 -4.22
C ALA A 192 -8.68 -18.61 -4.59
N ARG A 193 -8.61 -19.72 -5.30
CA ARG A 193 -7.39 -20.44 -5.64
C ARG A 193 -7.28 -20.69 -7.14
N ARG A 194 -6.06 -21.04 -7.57
CA ARG A 194 -5.76 -21.45 -8.95
C ARG A 194 -6.32 -20.46 -9.98
N TRP A 195 -5.95 -19.19 -9.83
CA TRP A 195 -6.39 -18.12 -10.71
C TRP A 195 -5.99 -18.40 -12.17
N ARG A 196 -6.98 -18.29 -13.06
CA ARG A 196 -6.85 -18.40 -14.51
C ARG A 196 -7.31 -17.10 -15.16
N ARG A 197 -7.13 -17.01 -16.48
CA ARG A 197 -7.49 -15.85 -17.28
C ARG A 197 -8.06 -16.33 -18.61
N ASP A 198 -9.28 -15.90 -18.89
CA ASP A 198 -9.96 -16.10 -20.17
C ASP A 198 -10.38 -14.72 -20.71
N ASP A 199 -11.13 -14.66 -21.82
CA ASP A 199 -11.54 -13.41 -22.48
C ASP A 199 -12.39 -12.49 -21.58
N GLY A 200 -13.16 -13.06 -20.66
CA GLY A 200 -13.94 -12.33 -19.65
C GLY A 200 -13.12 -11.75 -18.49
N GLY A 201 -11.80 -11.98 -18.47
CA GLY A 201 -10.88 -11.51 -17.44
C GLY A 201 -10.39 -12.61 -16.49
N PRO A 202 -9.69 -12.22 -15.40
CA PRO A 202 -9.16 -13.17 -14.44
C PRO A 202 -10.24 -13.71 -13.49
N TYR A 203 -10.28 -15.02 -13.30
CA TYR A 203 -11.20 -15.71 -12.39
C TYR A 203 -10.48 -16.85 -11.64
N PRO A 204 -10.97 -17.27 -10.47
CA PRO A 204 -10.41 -18.42 -9.76
C PRO A 204 -10.91 -19.75 -10.35
N ALA A 205 -10.05 -20.73 -10.57
CA ALA A 205 -10.52 -22.06 -10.99
C ALA A 205 -11.16 -22.85 -9.84
N GLU A 206 -10.87 -22.47 -8.60
CA GLU A 206 -11.35 -23.13 -7.39
C GLU A 206 -11.70 -22.08 -6.32
N ILE A 207 -12.88 -22.18 -5.74
CA ILE A 207 -13.37 -21.34 -4.64
C ILE A 207 -13.64 -22.25 -3.46
N ASP A 208 -13.05 -21.94 -2.33
CA ASP A 208 -13.27 -22.65 -1.07
C ASP A 208 -13.98 -21.72 -0.09
N ALA A 209 -15.16 -22.09 0.38
CA ALA A 209 -15.94 -21.30 1.31
C ALA A 209 -16.33 -22.11 2.54
N THR A 210 -16.08 -21.56 3.73
CA THR A 210 -16.49 -22.19 4.99
C THR A 210 -17.98 -21.94 5.21
N CYS A 211 -18.74 -22.95 5.64
CA CYS A 211 -20.17 -22.86 5.88
C CYS A 211 -20.46 -22.63 7.37
N GLY A 212 -21.42 -21.77 7.65
CA GLY A 212 -21.84 -21.37 8.98
C GLY A 212 -23.01 -22.20 9.52
N PRO A 213 -23.48 -21.90 10.74
CA PRO A 213 -24.58 -22.61 11.37
C PRO A 213 -25.90 -22.54 10.58
N GLY A 214 -26.12 -21.47 9.82
CA GLY A 214 -27.33 -21.29 9.02
C GLY A 214 -27.33 -21.98 7.66
N TRP A 215 -26.24 -22.65 7.28
CA TRP A 215 -26.11 -23.31 5.98
C TRP A 215 -26.97 -24.57 5.91
N GLN A 216 -27.81 -24.69 4.88
CA GLN A 216 -28.73 -25.82 4.72
C GLN A 216 -28.33 -26.78 3.59
N HIS A 217 -27.31 -26.44 2.79
CA HIS A 217 -26.94 -27.16 1.58
C HIS A 217 -28.12 -27.28 0.60
N ALA A 218 -28.97 -26.26 0.53
CA ALA A 218 -30.11 -26.28 -0.37
C ALA A 218 -29.64 -26.02 -1.81
N PRO A 219 -30.27 -26.64 -2.83
CA PRO A 219 -29.95 -26.34 -4.23
C PRO A 219 -30.05 -24.85 -4.58
N GLY A 220 -30.96 -24.13 -3.92
CA GLY A 220 -31.09 -22.68 -4.04
C GLY A 220 -29.87 -21.90 -3.52
N GLU A 221 -29.27 -22.32 -2.41
CA GLU A 221 -28.04 -21.70 -1.86
C GLU A 221 -26.85 -21.88 -2.82
N LEU A 222 -26.73 -23.05 -3.45
CA LEU A 222 -25.70 -23.32 -4.45
C LEU A 222 -25.92 -22.50 -5.74
N ALA A 223 -27.18 -22.35 -6.17
CA ALA A 223 -27.54 -21.52 -7.32
C ALA A 223 -27.24 -20.03 -7.07
N GLU A 224 -27.47 -19.55 -5.85
CA GLU A 224 -27.14 -18.20 -5.41
C GLU A 224 -25.62 -17.93 -5.42
N LEU A 225 -24.80 -18.86 -4.93
CA LEU A 225 -23.34 -18.77 -5.05
C LEU A 225 -22.89 -18.65 -6.51
N SER A 226 -23.51 -19.42 -7.42
CA SER A 226 -23.27 -19.30 -8.87
C SER A 226 -23.79 -18.00 -9.48
N ARG A 227 -24.85 -17.39 -8.92
CA ARG A 227 -25.31 -16.07 -9.34
C ARG A 227 -24.30 -14.99 -8.95
N TYR A 228 -23.86 -14.97 -7.69
CA TYR A 228 -22.88 -13.99 -7.21
C TYR A 228 -21.53 -14.10 -7.92
N ALA A 229 -21.10 -15.32 -8.26
CA ALA A 229 -19.90 -15.52 -9.07
C ALA A 229 -20.02 -14.82 -10.44
N ARG A 230 -21.17 -14.97 -11.12
CA ARG A 230 -21.41 -14.31 -12.41
C ARG A 230 -21.49 -12.78 -12.28
N GLU A 231 -22.09 -12.25 -11.22
CA GLU A 231 -22.15 -10.81 -10.96
C GLU A 231 -20.78 -10.15 -10.81
N VAL A 232 -19.78 -10.87 -10.30
CA VAL A 232 -18.38 -10.38 -10.23
C VAL A 232 -17.56 -10.71 -11.48
N GLY A 233 -18.21 -11.22 -12.53
CA GLY A 233 -17.59 -11.56 -13.82
C GLY A 233 -16.88 -12.91 -13.85
N TRP A 234 -17.15 -13.81 -12.90
CA TRP A 234 -16.59 -15.16 -12.90
C TRP A 234 -17.49 -16.17 -13.64
N PRO A 235 -16.94 -17.29 -14.13
CA PRO A 235 -17.73 -18.32 -14.81
C PRO A 235 -18.67 -19.07 -13.84
N GLY A 236 -19.47 -19.98 -14.40
CA GLY A 236 -20.24 -20.92 -13.58
C GLY A 236 -19.34 -21.93 -12.85
N TYR A 237 -19.73 -22.27 -11.62
CA TYR A 237 -19.04 -23.25 -10.79
C TYR A 237 -19.96 -24.43 -10.48
N GLU A 238 -19.38 -25.63 -10.49
CA GLU A 238 -19.97 -26.80 -9.85
C GLU A 238 -19.59 -26.77 -8.37
N TRP A 239 -20.59 -26.79 -7.49
CA TRP A 239 -20.39 -26.70 -6.06
C TRP A 239 -20.50 -28.07 -5.40
N ARG A 240 -19.52 -28.39 -4.56
CA ARG A 240 -19.49 -29.62 -3.75
C ARG A 240 -19.37 -29.26 -2.29
N TYR A 241 -20.20 -29.84 -1.45
CA TYR A 241 -20.14 -29.64 -0.01
C TYR A 241 -19.45 -30.80 0.67
N ASP A 242 -18.47 -30.48 1.50
CA ASP A 242 -17.81 -31.36 2.43
C ASP A 242 -18.41 -31.15 3.82
N PRO A 243 -19.30 -32.06 4.29
CA PRO A 243 -19.92 -31.94 5.60
C PRO A 243 -18.93 -32.12 6.75
N MET A 244 -17.86 -32.90 6.57
CA MET A 244 -16.86 -33.14 7.63
C MET A 244 -16.07 -31.86 7.94
N ARG A 245 -15.78 -31.06 6.91
CA ARG A 245 -15.06 -29.80 7.04
C ARG A 245 -15.97 -28.58 7.12
N LYS A 246 -17.29 -28.77 7.04
CA LYS A 246 -18.29 -27.70 6.87
C LYS A 246 -17.85 -26.69 5.82
N ARG A 247 -17.53 -27.17 4.63
CA ARG A 247 -16.94 -26.35 3.57
C ARG A 247 -17.63 -26.65 2.24
N VAL A 248 -17.92 -25.63 1.47
CA VAL A 248 -18.34 -25.75 0.08
C VAL A 248 -17.19 -25.35 -0.84
N THR A 249 -16.92 -26.18 -1.84
CA THR A 249 -15.88 -25.96 -2.84
C THR A 249 -16.54 -25.82 -4.20
N GLY A 250 -16.32 -24.70 -4.87
CA GLY A 250 -16.73 -24.44 -6.24
C GLY A 250 -15.57 -24.69 -7.19
N THR A 251 -15.71 -25.65 -8.10
CA THR A 251 -14.75 -25.87 -9.19
C THR A 251 -15.36 -25.39 -10.49
N ARG A 252 -14.57 -24.77 -11.37
CA ARG A 252 -15.06 -24.32 -12.69
C ARG A 252 -15.79 -25.50 -13.36
N ALA A 253 -17.04 -25.29 -13.73
CA ALA A 253 -17.78 -26.29 -14.50
C ALA A 253 -17.04 -26.50 -15.84
N THR A 254 -16.61 -27.73 -16.09
CA THR A 254 -16.06 -28.09 -17.40
C THR A 254 -17.21 -27.98 -18.41
N PRO A 255 -17.00 -27.33 -19.58
CA PRO A 255 -18.02 -27.31 -20.63
C PRO A 255 -18.39 -28.73 -21.08
#